data_AF-A0A075FS83-F1
#
_entry.id   AF-A0A075FS83-F1
#
_cell.length_a   1.000
_cell.length_b   1.000
_cell.length_c   1.000
_cell.angle_alpha   90.00
_cell.angle_beta   90.00
_cell.angle_gamma   90.00
#
_symmetry.space_group_name_H-M   'P 1'
#
loop_
_entity.id
_entity.type
_entity.pdbx_description
1 polymer ?
#
loop_
_entity_poly.entity_id
_entity_poly.type
_entity_poly.pdbx_seq_one_letter_code
_entity_poly.pdbx_strand_id
1 'polypeptide(L)'
;MKFWKTRKAFRYYFENLSTIPDILKFKVFDSVGKKIIGSLDQKFVGDHSEAGNVFVLRGLQWRILNIDEKALQVNVEPLKTGQKMCLTGKAVKYQ
;
A
#
# COMPACT_ATOMS: atom_id res chain seq x y z
N MET A 1 -16.02 31.03 28.13
CA MET A 1 -15.82 31.03 26.66
C MET A 1 -16.78 30.03 26.05
N LYS A 2 -17.60 30.45 25.09
CA LYS A 2 -18.69 29.64 24.52
C LYS A 2 -18.23 29.20 23.12
N PHE A 3 -17.97 27.89 22.94
CA PHE A 3 -17.52 27.33 21.65
C PHE A 3 -18.73 27.22 20.71
N TRP A 4 -18.92 28.20 19.85
CA TRP A 4 -20.01 28.16 18.88
C TRP A 4 -19.51 27.27 17.76
N LYS A 5 -20.26 26.22 17.39
CA LYS A 5 -19.91 25.38 16.24
C LYS A 5 -19.90 26.26 14.99
N THR A 6 -18.71 26.66 14.54
CA THR A 6 -18.51 27.46 13.33
C THR A 6 -19.23 26.77 12.17
N ARG A 7 -20.05 27.51 11.40
CA ARG A 7 -20.81 26.99 10.23
C ARG A 7 -19.98 26.12 9.29
N LYS A 8 -18.67 26.37 9.21
CA LYS A 8 -17.70 25.57 8.44
C LYS A 8 -17.63 24.11 8.89
N ALA A 9 -17.65 23.83 10.20
CA ALA A 9 -17.62 22.47 10.73
C ALA A 9 -18.92 21.71 10.45
N PHE A 10 -20.07 22.40 10.47
CA PHE A 10 -21.36 21.84 10.09
C PHE A 10 -21.38 21.51 8.59
N ARG A 11 -20.96 22.44 7.75
CA ARG A 11 -20.86 22.24 6.29
C ARG A 11 -19.96 21.04 5.94
N TYR A 12 -18.80 20.91 6.59
CA TYR A 12 -17.91 19.76 6.37
C TYR A 12 -18.57 18.42 6.70
N TYR A 13 -19.30 18.34 7.81
CA TYR A 13 -20.00 17.12 8.25
C TYR A 13 -21.08 16.65 7.27
N PHE A 14 -21.80 17.58 6.63
CA PHE A 14 -22.87 17.26 5.69
C PHE A 14 -22.41 17.15 4.23
N GLU A 15 -21.38 17.90 3.82
CA GLU A 15 -20.82 17.82 2.46
C GLU A 15 -19.86 16.63 2.30
N ASN A 16 -19.17 16.23 3.38
CA ASN A 16 -18.25 15.09 3.39
C ASN A 16 -18.74 14.08 4.44
N LEU A 17 -19.80 13.34 4.11
CA LEU A 17 -20.39 12.29 4.95
C LEU A 17 -19.38 11.19 5.35
N SER A 18 -18.30 11.06 4.57
CA SER A 18 -17.12 10.27 4.91
C SER A 18 -15.92 11.18 5.11
N THR A 19 -15.26 11.06 6.27
CA THR A 19 -13.95 11.69 6.53
C THR A 19 -12.79 10.89 5.94
N ILE A 20 -13.08 9.77 5.27
CA ILE A 20 -12.06 8.90 4.68
C ILE A 20 -11.60 9.58 3.38
N PRO A 21 -10.34 10.05 3.29
CA PRO A 21 -9.82 10.60 2.05
C PRO A 21 -9.77 9.51 0.99
N ASP A 22 -9.97 9.87 -0.28
CA ASP A 22 -9.81 8.95 -1.40
C ASP A 22 -8.34 8.51 -1.51
N ILE A 23 -8.02 7.31 -0.99
CA ILE A 23 -6.68 6.73 -1.04
C ILE A 23 -6.50 6.05 -2.41
N LEU A 24 -5.50 6.48 -3.17
CA LEU A 24 -5.12 5.82 -4.42
C LEU A 24 -4.55 4.43 -4.14
N LYS A 25 -5.05 3.44 -4.88
CA LYS A 25 -4.71 2.03 -4.72
C LYS A 25 -4.00 1.51 -5.96
N PHE A 26 -2.86 0.89 -5.74
CA PHE A 26 -2.07 0.18 -6.73
C PHE A 26 -2.48 -1.29 -6.76
N LYS A 27 -2.54 -1.90 -7.94
CA LYS A 27 -2.77 -3.35 -8.08
C LYS A 27 -1.45 -4.09 -8.03
N VAL A 28 -1.40 -5.18 -7.27
CA VAL A 28 -0.22 -6.04 -7.16
C VAL A 28 -0.35 -7.18 -8.15
N PHE A 29 0.60 -7.24 -9.09
CA PHE A 29 0.67 -8.24 -10.15
C PHE A 29 1.85 -9.18 -9.93
N ASP A 30 1.58 -10.47 -9.90
CA ASP A 30 2.60 -11.51 -9.86
C ASP A 30 3.19 -11.71 -11.26
N SER A 31 4.50 -11.49 -11.41
CA SER A 31 5.20 -11.72 -12.67
C SER A 31 5.30 -13.22 -13.01
N VAL A 32 5.41 -14.08 -12.00
CA VAL A 32 5.59 -15.54 -12.16
C VAL A 32 4.25 -16.23 -12.36
N GLY A 33 3.29 -15.96 -11.49
CA GLY A 33 1.94 -16.53 -11.55
C GLY A 33 1.00 -15.86 -12.55
N LYS A 34 1.39 -14.72 -13.14
CA LYS A 34 0.56 -13.88 -14.02
C LYS A 34 -0.84 -13.61 -13.45
N LYS A 35 -0.91 -13.38 -12.14
CA LYS A 35 -2.17 -13.25 -11.39
C LYS A 35 -2.14 -11.97 -10.56
N ILE A 36 -3.33 -11.37 -10.39
CA ILE A 36 -3.53 -10.27 -9.45
C ILE A 36 -3.65 -10.84 -8.04
N ILE A 37 -2.76 -10.43 -7.14
CA ILE A 37 -2.73 -10.88 -5.75
C ILE A 37 -3.66 -10.03 -4.88
N GLY A 38 -3.62 -8.71 -5.09
CA GLY A 38 -4.37 -7.74 -4.29
C GLY A 38 -4.08 -6.30 -4.68
N SER A 39 -4.27 -5.38 -3.73
CA SER A 39 -3.99 -3.95 -3.89
C SER A 39 -3.18 -3.40 -2.72
N LEU A 40 -2.32 -2.42 -2.99
CA LEU A 40 -1.54 -1.66 -2.00
C LEU A 40 -1.89 -0.18 -2.07
N ASP A 41 -1.83 0.52 -0.94
CA ASP A 41 -2.06 1.95 -0.89
C ASP A 41 -0.84 2.74 -1.39
N GLN A 42 -1.08 3.89 -2.04
CA GLN A 42 -0.02 4.75 -2.58
C GLN A 42 1.05 5.12 -1.54
N LYS A 43 0.66 5.39 -0.29
CA LYS A 43 1.61 5.76 0.77
C LYS A 43 2.68 4.68 0.97
N PHE A 44 2.26 3.42 1.01
CA PHE A 44 3.15 2.29 1.15
C PHE A 44 4.10 2.17 -0.06
N VAL A 45 3.55 2.31 -1.27
CA VAL A 45 4.35 2.24 -2.51
C VAL A 45 5.36 3.38 -2.58
N GLY A 46 5.00 4.58 -2.11
CA GLY A 46 5.91 5.73 -2.03
C GLY A 46 7.06 5.50 -1.05
N ASP A 47 6.75 5.05 0.17
CA ASP A 47 7.74 4.79 1.22
C ASP A 47 8.65 3.59 0.90
N HIS A 48 8.17 2.65 0.09
CA HIS A 48 8.83 1.39 -0.24
C HIS A 48 9.09 1.21 -1.73
N SER A 49 9.32 2.31 -2.43
CA SER A 49 9.54 2.36 -3.89
C SER A 49 10.85 1.73 -4.35
N GLU A 50 11.73 1.34 -3.43
CA GLU A 50 13.03 0.77 -3.76
C GLU A 50 12.89 -0.65 -4.31
N ALA A 51 13.34 -0.84 -5.56
CA ALA A 51 13.33 -2.14 -6.22
C ALA A 51 14.14 -3.15 -5.42
N GLY A 52 13.57 -4.33 -5.17
CA GLY A 52 14.15 -5.37 -4.34
C GLY A 52 13.68 -5.36 -2.88
N ASN A 53 12.89 -4.38 -2.46
CA ASN A 53 12.29 -4.37 -1.14
C ASN A 53 11.25 -5.51 -0.98
N VAL A 54 11.10 -5.99 0.26
CA VAL A 54 10.31 -7.18 0.59
C VAL A 54 9.19 -6.81 1.55
N PHE A 55 7.98 -7.27 1.22
CA PHE A 55 6.80 -7.05 2.04
C PHE A 55 5.97 -8.32 2.19
N VAL A 56 5.07 -8.31 3.16
CA VAL A 56 4.17 -9.45 3.42
C VAL A 56 2.75 -9.09 2.98
N LEU A 57 2.14 -9.93 2.15
CA LEU A 57 0.75 -9.81 1.72
C LEU A 57 0.09 -11.19 1.71
N ARG A 58 -1.11 -11.29 2.30
CA ARG A 58 -1.85 -12.56 2.47
C ARG A 58 -1.04 -13.67 3.18
N GLY A 59 -0.11 -13.29 4.06
CA GLY A 59 0.77 -14.22 4.78
C GLY A 59 1.96 -14.75 3.97
N LEU A 60 2.14 -14.28 2.73
CA LEU A 60 3.28 -14.62 1.88
C LEU A 60 4.21 -13.42 1.72
N GLN A 61 5.50 -13.68 1.54
CA GLN A 61 6.50 -12.65 1.26
C GLN A 61 6.61 -12.42 -0.25
N TRP A 62 6.60 -11.15 -0.63
CA TRP A 62 6.69 -10.69 -1.99
C TRP A 62 7.83 -9.69 -2.11
N ARG A 63 8.58 -9.79 -3.20
CA ARG A 63 9.65 -8.86 -3.53
C ARG A 63 9.23 -7.97 -4.69
N ILE A 64 9.45 -6.67 -4.53
CA ILE A 64 9.10 -5.67 -5.54
C ILE A 64 10.14 -5.72 -6.67
N LEU A 65 9.68 -5.93 -7.91
CA LEU A 65 10.53 -5.89 -9.09
C LEU A 65 10.50 -4.50 -9.73
N ASN A 66 9.31 -4.00 -10.03
CA ASN A 66 9.11 -2.71 -10.67
C ASN A 66 7.75 -2.12 -10.29
N ILE A 67 7.66 -0.80 -10.28
CA ILE A 67 6.45 -0.04 -9.98
C ILE A 67 6.11 0.80 -11.21
N ASP A 68 4.94 0.53 -11.79
CA ASP A 68 4.41 1.27 -12.92
C ASP A 68 3.39 2.30 -12.43
N GLU A 69 3.84 3.52 -12.15
CA GLU A 69 2.99 4.62 -11.66
C GLU A 69 1.88 4.99 -12.64
N LYS A 70 2.15 4.95 -13.95
CA LYS A 70 1.16 5.26 -14.99
C LYS A 70 0.01 4.26 -15.03
N ALA A 71 0.31 2.99 -14.78
CA ALA A 71 -0.66 1.90 -14.80
C ALA A 71 -1.24 1.60 -13.41
N LEU A 72 -0.74 2.27 -12.36
CA LEU A 72 -1.03 2.00 -10.96
C LEU A 72 -0.83 0.52 -10.62
N GLN A 73 0.29 -0.07 -11.09
CA GLN A 73 0.60 -1.49 -10.93
C GLN A 73 1.96 -1.69 -10.29
N VAL A 74 2.06 -2.70 -9.43
CA VAL A 74 3.30 -3.13 -8.80
C VAL A 74 3.56 -4.57 -9.23
N ASN A 75 4.68 -4.78 -9.93
CA ASN A 75 5.11 -6.11 -10.34
C ASN A 75 5.95 -6.72 -9.22
N VAL A 76 5.57 -7.93 -8.79
CA VAL A 76 6.21 -8.63 -7.68
C VAL A 76 6.59 -10.06 -8.06
N GLU A 77 7.56 -10.59 -7.33
CA GLU A 77 7.95 -12.00 -7.36
C GLU A 77 7.76 -12.67 -5.98
N PRO A 78 7.34 -13.94 -5.93
CA PRO A 78 7.26 -14.68 -4.68
C PRO A 78 8.65 -15.02 -4.16
N LEU A 79 8.91 -14.73 -2.88
CA LEU A 79 10.13 -15.20 -2.22
C LEU A 79 9.95 -16.64 -1.74
N LYS A 80 10.80 -17.54 -2.22
CA LYS A 80 10.87 -18.91 -1.72
C LYS A 80 11.43 -18.89 -0.29
N THR A 81 10.72 -19.55 0.63
CA THR A 81 10.94 -19.63 2.09
C THR A 81 12.30 -20.21 2.53
N GLY A 82 13.27 -20.39 1.63
CA GLY A 82 14.58 -20.97 1.92
C GLY A 82 15.69 -19.96 2.24
N GLN A 83 15.50 -18.66 1.98
CA GLN A 83 16.49 -17.65 2.33
C GLN A 83 16.18 -17.09 3.72
N LYS A 84 16.97 -17.52 4.72
CA LYS A 84 17.04 -16.86 6.02
C LYS A 84 17.35 -15.38 5.75
N MET A 85 16.33 -14.53 5.92
CA MET A 85 16.51 -13.09 5.97
C MET A 85 17.26 -12.80 7.27
N CYS A 86 18.59 -12.73 7.21
CA CYS A 86 19.36 -12.02 8.21
C CYS A 86 18.71 -10.63 8.29
N LEU A 87 18.26 -10.19 9.48
CA LEU A 87 17.45 -8.98 9.68
C LEU A 87 18.23 -7.68 9.46
N THR A 88 19.02 -7.61 8.39
CA THR A 88 19.59 -6.38 7.83
C THR A 88 18.63 -5.72 6.84
N GLY A 89 17.61 -6.43 6.34
CA GLY A 89 16.53 -5.88 5.51
C GLY A 89 15.24 -5.65 6.30
N LYS A 90 14.71 -4.42 6.29
CA LYS A 90 13.45 -4.05 6.94
C LYS A 90 12.27 -4.75 6.24
N ALA A 91 11.75 -5.84 6.81
CA ALA A 91 10.50 -6.42 6.36
C ALA A 91 9.33 -5.57 6.85
N VAL A 92 8.54 -5.01 5.93
CA VAL A 92 7.38 -4.18 6.29
C VAL A 92 6.10 -5.01 6.21
N LYS A 93 5.37 -5.03 7.32
CA LYS A 93 4.14 -5.80 7.48
C LYS A 93 2.95 -4.92 7.10
N TYR A 94 2.17 -5.37 6.12
CA TYR A 94 0.90 -4.73 5.76
C TYR A 94 -0.23 -5.39 6.58
N GLN A 95 -0.94 -4.64 7.42
CA GLN A 95 -2.12 -5.08 8.19
C GLN A 95 -3.39 -4.46 7.62
#